data_AF-A0A0C3Q1S2-F1
#
_entry.id   AF-A0A0C3Q1S2-F1
#
_cell.length_a   1.000
_cell.length_b   1.000
_cell.length_c   1.000
_cell.angle_alpha   90.00
_cell.angle_beta   90.00
_cell.angle_gamma   90.00
#
_symmetry.space_group_name_H-M   'P 1'
#
loop_
_entity.id
_entity.type
_entity.pdbx_description
1 polymer ?
#
loop_
_entity_poly.entity_id
_entity_poly.type
_entity_poly.pdbx_seq_one_letter_code
_entity_poly.pdbx_strand_id
1 'polypeptide(L)'
;MAPAGKENAPLPQISFRKVEDGDTTQPMGVHDGAARNYGYNGFKPFERPEHYIRHIEPLESELANQVEYDMDEQDQEWLDAMNRERKKEQMDQVTYEIFEVIMDRLEKEWFDLVGNPSEQRWPPFD
;
A
#
# COMPACT_ATOMS: atom_id res chain seq x y z
N MET A 1 9.00 28.55 57.82
CA MET A 1 8.49 28.91 56.48
C MET A 1 8.28 27.61 55.72
N ALA A 2 7.04 27.25 55.40
CA ALA A 2 6.73 26.08 54.58
C ALA A 2 6.87 26.46 53.09
N PRO A 3 7.44 25.61 52.21
CA PRO A 3 7.46 25.91 50.78
C PRO A 3 6.07 25.69 50.17
N ALA A 4 5.60 26.69 49.44
CA ALA A 4 4.33 26.73 48.73
C ALA A 4 4.20 25.59 47.71
N GLY A 5 3.01 25.01 47.63
CA GLY A 5 2.67 23.95 46.68
C GLY A 5 2.81 24.43 45.24
N LYS A 6 3.46 23.62 44.40
CA LYS A 6 3.51 23.86 42.95
C LYS A 6 2.12 23.63 42.39
N GLU A 7 1.49 24.69 41.93
CA GLU A 7 0.17 24.67 41.29
C GLU A 7 0.24 23.82 40.01
N ASN A 8 -0.77 22.95 39.83
CA ASN A 8 -0.88 22.05 38.68
C ASN A 8 -0.93 22.85 37.38
N ALA A 9 0.17 22.83 36.62
CA ALA A 9 0.17 23.38 35.26
C ALA A 9 -0.82 22.59 34.38
N PRO A 10 -1.69 23.25 33.61
CA PRO A 10 -2.67 22.57 32.77
C PRO A 10 -1.97 21.74 31.67
N LEU A 11 -2.52 20.55 31.40
CA LEU A 11 -2.02 19.66 30.36
C LEU A 11 -2.16 20.31 28.97
N PRO A 12 -1.21 20.08 28.05
CA PRO A 12 -1.31 20.60 26.69
C PRO A 12 -2.54 20.06 25.98
N GLN A 13 -3.30 20.94 25.31
CA GLN A 13 -4.49 20.58 24.55
C GLN A 13 -4.11 20.34 23.08
N ILE A 14 -4.32 19.11 22.61
CA ILE A 14 -4.10 18.75 21.21
C ILE A 14 -5.23 19.37 20.37
N SER A 15 -4.86 20.08 19.30
CA SER A 15 -5.81 20.54 18.28
C SER A 15 -5.31 20.13 16.91
N PHE A 16 -6.24 19.80 16.02
CA PHE A 16 -5.97 19.46 14.63
C PHE A 16 -6.68 20.48 13.73
N ARG A 17 -6.04 20.83 12.62
CA ARG A 17 -6.62 21.66 11.57
C ARG A 17 -6.39 20.94 10.25
N LYS A 18 -7.45 20.75 9.48
CA LYS A 18 -7.33 20.28 8.10
C LYS A 18 -6.64 21.39 7.30
N VAL A 19 -5.45 21.11 6.78
CA VAL A 19 -4.74 21.98 5.86
C VAL A 19 -5.20 21.58 4.46
N GLU A 20 -5.77 22.54 3.72
CA GLU A 20 -6.15 22.34 2.32
C GLU A 20 -5.07 22.98 1.45
N ASP A 21 -3.98 22.25 1.22
CA ASP A 21 -2.96 22.63 0.26
C ASP A 21 -3.37 22.10 -1.13
N GLY A 22 -3.17 22.90 -2.19
CA GLY A 22 -3.65 22.59 -3.54
C GLY A 22 -3.10 21.31 -4.18
N ASP A 23 -2.02 20.75 -3.62
CA ASP A 23 -1.48 19.45 -4.04
C ASP A 23 -2.24 18.26 -3.42
N THR A 24 -2.90 18.45 -2.27
CA THR A 24 -3.58 17.39 -1.50
C THR A 24 -5.07 17.26 -1.85
N THR A 25 -5.59 18.09 -2.77
CA THR A 25 -7.00 18.07 -3.18
C THR A 25 -7.37 16.93 -4.13
N GLN A 26 -6.40 16.20 -4.68
CA GLN A 26 -6.71 14.97 -5.41
C GLN A 26 -7.16 13.91 -4.41
N PRO A 27 -8.31 13.26 -4.64
CA PRO A 27 -8.76 12.19 -3.75
C PRO A 27 -7.68 11.10 -3.73
N MET A 28 -7.38 10.54 -2.56
CA MET A 28 -6.44 9.43 -2.46
C MET A 28 -7.02 8.19 -3.14
N GLY A 29 -6.30 7.63 -4.09
CA GLY A 29 -6.70 6.44 -4.85
C GLY A 29 -6.12 6.44 -6.26
N VAL A 30 -6.25 5.31 -6.95
CA VAL A 30 -5.78 5.19 -8.33
C VAL A 30 -6.88 5.64 -9.28
N HIS A 31 -6.52 6.54 -10.21
CA HIS A 31 -7.46 7.04 -11.21
C HIS A 31 -7.73 6.02 -12.33
N ASP A 32 -6.86 5.03 -12.48
CA ASP A 32 -7.04 3.96 -13.46
C ASP A 32 -8.17 3.01 -13.02
N GLY A 33 -9.17 2.88 -13.89
CA GLY A 33 -10.29 1.96 -13.70
C GLY A 33 -9.85 0.49 -13.70
N ALA A 34 -8.77 0.14 -14.41
CA ALA A 34 -8.27 -1.23 -14.48
C ALA A 34 -7.64 -1.68 -13.16
N ALA A 35 -6.88 -0.81 -12.49
CA ALA A 35 -6.25 -1.08 -11.20
C ALA A 35 -7.26 -1.46 -10.09
N ARG A 36 -8.51 -0.99 -10.18
CA ARG A 36 -9.57 -1.37 -9.23
C ARG A 36 -9.87 -2.87 -9.20
N ASN A 37 -9.62 -3.58 -10.29
CA ASN A 37 -9.80 -5.04 -10.34
C ASN A 37 -8.74 -5.79 -9.52
N TYR A 38 -7.66 -5.11 -9.16
CA TYR A 38 -6.50 -5.64 -8.45
C TYR A 38 -6.42 -5.17 -6.99
N GLY A 39 -7.53 -4.63 -6.44
CA GLY A 39 -7.65 -4.26 -5.03
C GLY A 39 -7.37 -2.78 -4.71
N TYR A 40 -7.02 -1.96 -5.69
CA TYR A 40 -6.77 -0.54 -5.45
C TYR A 40 -8.04 0.27 -5.14
N ASN A 41 -7.87 1.31 -4.31
CA ASN A 41 -8.96 2.18 -3.85
C ASN A 41 -9.59 2.99 -4.99
N GLY A 42 -10.86 2.70 -5.30
CA GLY A 42 -11.64 3.41 -6.32
C GLY A 42 -12.34 4.68 -5.85
N PHE A 43 -11.73 5.44 -4.92
CA PHE A 43 -12.24 6.70 -4.34
C PHE A 43 -13.61 6.64 -3.65
N LYS A 44 -14.09 5.44 -3.25
CA LYS A 44 -15.35 5.35 -2.52
C LYS A 44 -15.17 5.96 -1.13
N PRO A 45 -15.99 6.95 -0.72
CA PRO A 45 -15.91 7.50 0.62
C PRO A 45 -16.23 6.40 1.64
N PHE A 46 -15.47 6.38 2.73
CA PHE A 46 -15.76 5.48 3.84
C PHE A 46 -16.95 6.01 4.63
N GLU A 47 -18.05 5.27 4.63
CA GLU A 47 -19.22 5.54 5.46
C GLU A 47 -19.17 4.66 6.70
N ARG A 48 -18.98 5.27 7.87
CA ARG A 48 -18.92 4.54 9.14
C ARG A 48 -20.28 3.92 9.48
N PRO A 49 -20.39 2.59 9.62
CA PRO A 49 -21.63 1.95 10.05
C PRO A 49 -21.96 2.24 11.53
N GLU A 50 -23.23 2.14 11.89
CA GLU A 50 -23.70 2.28 13.30
C GLU A 50 -23.23 1.14 14.20
N HIS A 51 -23.00 -0.04 13.62
CA HIS A 51 -22.57 -1.25 14.33
C HIS A 51 -21.05 -1.44 14.21
N TYR A 52 -20.48 -2.30 15.06
CA TYR A 52 -19.06 -2.67 14.94
C TYR A 52 -18.77 -3.34 13.60
N ILE A 53 -17.68 -2.92 12.98
CA ILE A 53 -17.15 -3.56 11.77
C ILE A 53 -16.65 -4.94 12.17
N ARG A 54 -17.21 -5.98 11.54
CA ARG A 54 -16.72 -7.35 11.68
C ARG A 54 -15.78 -7.64 10.53
N HIS A 55 -14.51 -7.88 10.85
CA HIS A 55 -13.55 -8.38 9.87
C HIS A 55 -13.93 -9.80 9.47
N ILE A 56 -14.07 -10.03 8.17
CA ILE A 56 -14.20 -11.35 7.56
C ILE A 56 -12.98 -11.49 6.68
N GLU A 57 -12.18 -12.52 6.92
CA GLU A 57 -10.99 -12.80 6.13
C GLU A 57 -11.41 -13.05 4.67
N PRO A 58 -10.78 -12.36 3.70
CA PRO A 58 -11.06 -12.58 2.28
C PRO A 58 -10.82 -14.04 1.88
N LEU A 59 -11.50 -14.47 0.80
CA LEU A 59 -11.23 -15.79 0.22
C LEU A 59 -9.82 -15.83 -0.38
N GLU A 60 -9.19 -17.01 -0.42
CA GLU A 60 -7.88 -17.18 -1.07
C GLU A 60 -7.88 -16.68 -2.52
N SER A 61 -8.99 -16.85 -3.24
CA SER A 61 -9.14 -16.33 -4.61
C SER A 61 -9.21 -14.80 -4.68
N GLU A 62 -9.74 -14.15 -3.65
CA GLU A 62 -9.79 -12.68 -3.57
C GLU A 62 -8.40 -12.14 -3.24
N LEU A 63 -7.70 -12.79 -2.31
CA LEU A 63 -6.32 -12.45 -1.94
C LEU A 63 -5.35 -12.66 -3.12
N ALA A 64 -5.51 -13.74 -3.88
CA ALA A 64 -4.70 -13.99 -5.07
C ALA A 64 -4.83 -12.89 -6.13
N ASN A 65 -5.98 -12.21 -6.22
CA ASN A 65 -6.21 -11.10 -7.16
C ASN A 65 -5.75 -9.74 -6.60
N GLN A 66 -5.61 -9.60 -5.29
CA GLN A 66 -5.16 -8.37 -4.65
C GLN A 66 -3.66 -8.21 -4.83
N VAL A 67 -3.21 -7.04 -5.29
CA VAL A 67 -1.78 -6.73 -5.39
C VAL A 67 -1.21 -6.43 -4.02
N GLU A 68 -0.10 -7.07 -3.69
CA GLU A 68 0.63 -6.91 -2.42
C GLU A 68 2.00 -6.27 -2.60
N TYR A 69 2.53 -6.23 -3.83
CA TYR A 69 3.82 -5.62 -4.15
C TYR A 69 3.70 -4.09 -4.17
N ASP A 70 4.35 -3.42 -3.23
CA ASP A 70 4.53 -1.97 -3.22
C ASP A 70 5.91 -1.62 -3.81
N MET A 71 5.96 -0.76 -4.83
CA MET A 71 7.23 -0.26 -5.37
C MET A 71 8.01 0.54 -4.32
N ASP A 72 9.32 0.33 -4.28
CA ASP A 72 10.22 1.21 -3.53
C ASP A 72 10.81 2.33 -4.41
N GLU A 73 11.65 3.18 -3.80
CA GLU A 73 12.31 4.29 -4.50
C GLU A 73 13.24 3.81 -5.63
N GLN A 74 13.92 2.67 -5.45
CA GLN A 74 14.84 2.14 -6.44
C GLN A 74 14.09 1.63 -7.68
N ASP A 75 12.98 0.92 -7.46
CA ASP A 75 12.09 0.46 -8.54
C ASP A 75 11.52 1.65 -9.31
N GLN A 76 11.14 2.71 -8.61
CA GLN A 76 10.63 3.94 -9.22
C GLN A 76 11.68 4.58 -10.15
N GLU A 77 12.89 4.81 -9.65
CA GLU A 77 13.99 5.39 -10.43
C GLU A 77 14.31 4.55 -11.68
N TRP A 78 14.31 3.23 -11.53
CA TRP A 78 14.55 2.29 -12.61
C TRP A 78 13.43 2.32 -13.65
N LEU A 79 12.17 2.29 -13.23
CA LEU A 79 11.03 2.30 -14.14
C LEU A 79 10.93 3.62 -14.90
N ASP A 80 11.22 4.74 -14.24
CA ASP A 80 11.30 6.05 -14.89
C ASP A 80 12.40 6.09 -15.96
N ALA A 81 13.58 5.52 -15.67
CA ALA A 81 14.65 5.40 -16.65
C ALA A 81 14.23 4.55 -17.86
N MET A 82 13.60 3.41 -17.61
CA MET A 82 13.10 2.52 -18.66
C MET A 82 12.02 3.21 -19.52
N ASN A 83 11.09 3.92 -18.90
CA ASN A 83 10.04 4.64 -19.61
C ASN A 83 10.58 5.81 -20.44
N ARG A 84 11.68 6.45 -20.02
CA ARG A 84 12.38 7.44 -20.85
C ARG A 84 12.93 6.82 -22.13
N GLU A 85 13.51 5.61 -22.06
CA GLU A 85 14.00 4.90 -23.25
C GLU A 85 12.85 4.41 -24.13
N ARG A 86 11.82 3.79 -23.56
CA ARG A 86 10.59 3.38 -24.27
C ARG A 86 9.98 4.53 -25.08
N LYS A 87 9.93 5.72 -24.49
CA LYS A 87 9.43 6.92 -25.16
C LYS A 87 10.26 7.31 -26.38
N LYS A 88 11.59 7.12 -26.36
CA LYS A 88 12.44 7.35 -27.54
C LYS A 88 12.15 6.35 -28.65
N GLU A 89 11.76 5.14 -28.28
CA GLU A 89 11.33 4.07 -29.20
C GLU A 89 9.85 4.19 -29.61
N GLN A 90 9.16 5.28 -29.23
CA GLN A 90 7.73 5.50 -29.47
C GLN A 90 6.81 4.42 -28.87
N MET A 91 7.27 3.76 -27.81
CA MET A 91 6.47 2.84 -27.02
C MET A 91 5.74 3.58 -25.89
N ASP A 92 4.58 3.05 -25.50
CA ASP A 92 3.82 3.55 -24.36
C ASP A 92 4.60 3.35 -23.04
N GLN A 93 4.33 4.22 -22.08
CA GLN A 93 4.90 4.14 -20.75
C GLN A 93 4.19 3.05 -19.94
N VAL A 94 4.95 2.36 -19.09
CA VAL A 94 4.39 1.46 -18.08
C VAL A 94 4.13 2.27 -16.83
N THR A 95 2.88 2.30 -16.36
CA THR A 95 2.54 2.97 -15.09
C THR A 95 3.04 2.17 -13.90
N TYR A 96 3.10 2.81 -12.74
CA TYR A 96 3.59 2.19 -11.50
C TYR A 96 2.65 1.05 -11.08
N GLU A 97 1.33 1.26 -11.19
CA GLU A 97 0.32 0.25 -10.85
C GLU A 97 0.45 -1.00 -11.72
N ILE A 98 0.72 -0.83 -13.02
CA ILE A 98 0.91 -1.98 -13.92
C ILE A 98 2.18 -2.75 -13.54
N PHE A 99 3.24 -2.04 -13.16
CA PHE A 99 4.47 -2.68 -12.72
C PHE A 99 4.25 -3.49 -11.43
N GLU A 100 3.58 -2.92 -10.42
CA GLU A 100 3.20 -3.60 -9.18
C GLU A 100 2.37 -4.86 -9.46
N VAL A 101 1.34 -4.76 -10.32
CA VAL A 101 0.52 -5.91 -10.75
C VAL A 101 1.36 -7.02 -11.38
N ILE A 102 2.33 -6.67 -12.23
CA ILE A 102 3.19 -7.65 -12.89
C ILE A 102 4.11 -8.33 -11.89
N MET A 103 4.75 -7.55 -11.00
CA MET A 103 5.69 -8.06 -10.00
C MET A 103 4.99 -9.00 -9.02
N ASP A 104 3.84 -8.58 -8.47
CA ASP A 104 3.00 -9.41 -7.60
C ASP A 104 2.61 -10.74 -8.28
N ARG A 105 2.22 -10.69 -9.56
CA ARG A 105 1.86 -11.91 -10.28
C ARG A 105 3.06 -12.84 -10.47
N LEU A 106 4.24 -12.30 -10.78
CA LEU A 106 5.45 -13.09 -10.92
C LEU A 106 5.84 -13.76 -9.59
N GLU A 107 5.71 -13.05 -8.47
CA GLU A 107 6.01 -13.60 -7.14
C GLU A 107 5.06 -14.73 -6.75
N LYS A 108 3.76 -14.56 -6.99
CA LYS A 108 2.74 -15.58 -6.72
C LYS A 108 2.96 -16.85 -7.55
N GLU A 109 3.18 -16.69 -8.87
CA GLU A 109 3.47 -17.81 -9.76
C GLU A 109 4.79 -18.51 -9.40
N TRP A 110 5.80 -17.75 -8.98
CA TRP A 110 7.04 -18.30 -8.49
C TRP A 110 6.83 -19.13 -7.22
N PHE A 111 6.07 -18.61 -6.26
CA PHE A 111 5.72 -19.34 -5.04
C PHE A 111 4.97 -20.64 -5.33
N ASP A 112 3.97 -20.58 -6.22
CA ASP A 112 3.20 -21.75 -6.65
C ASP A 112 4.09 -22.80 -7.34
N LEU A 113 5.04 -22.35 -8.17
CA LEU A 113 5.98 -23.22 -8.89
C LEU A 113 7.00 -23.88 -7.96
N VAL A 114 7.57 -23.13 -7.01
CA VAL A 114 8.60 -23.64 -6.08
C VAL A 114 7.99 -24.52 -4.99
N GLY A 115 6.68 -24.38 -4.74
CA GLY A 115 5.94 -25.19 -3.80
C GLY A 115 6.21 -24.79 -2.35
N ASN A 116 5.18 -24.93 -1.52
CA ASN A 116 5.18 -24.57 -0.10
C ASN A 116 6.47 -25.04 0.61
N PRO A 117 7.39 -24.14 1.01
CA PRO A 117 8.68 -24.52 1.59
C PRO A 117 8.55 -25.14 2.99
N SER A 118 7.33 -25.43 3.47
CA SER A 118 7.10 -26.23 4.68
C SER A 118 7.73 -27.64 4.63
N GLU A 119 8.18 -28.12 3.47
CA GLU A 119 8.97 -29.35 3.34
C GLU A 119 10.49 -29.14 3.28
N GLN A 120 10.97 -27.89 3.30
CA GLN A 120 12.38 -27.57 3.55
C GLN A 120 12.63 -27.58 5.06
N ARG A 121 12.62 -28.79 5.63
CA ARG A 121 13.06 -29.06 7.00
C ARG A 121 14.48 -28.53 7.15
N TRP A 122 14.67 -27.47 7.93
CA TRP A 122 16.00 -27.03 8.35
C TRP A 122 16.82 -28.25 8.80
N PRO A 123 18.08 -28.41 8.37
CA PRO A 123 18.90 -29.48 8.90
C PRO A 123 19.03 -29.28 10.41
N PRO A 124 18.97 -30.35 11.22
CA PRO A 124 19.20 -30.21 12.65
C PRO A 124 20.57 -29.58 12.88
N PHE A 125 20.63 -28.61 13.79
CA PHE A 125 21.90 -28.09 14.29
C PHE A 125 22.63 -29.23 15.01
N ASP A 126 23.86 -29.53 14.57
CA ASP A 126 24.79 -30.45 15.24
C ASP A 126 25.54 -29.71 16.36
#